data_AF-A0A9P4GBR9-F1
#
_entry.id   AF-A0A9P4GBR9-F1
#
_cell.length_a   1.000
_cell.length_b   1.000
_cell.length_c   1.000
_cell.angle_alpha   90.00
_cell.angle_beta   90.00
_cell.angle_gamma   90.00
#
_symmetry.space_group_name_H-M   'P 1'
#
loop_
_entity.id
_entity.type
_entity.pdbx_description
1 polymer ?
#
loop_
_entity_poly.entity_id
_entity_poly.type
_entity_poly.pdbx_seq_one_letter_code
_entity_poly.pdbx_strand_id
1 'polypeptide(L)'
;MPLALFQAVSSKPELLVAGQVTVPEYVDLGTVKFLIGCINLLPSLPRVNELAATNDTFRDVCLCSAADALGMGTFTQRIFDTYFKRVNSVVPNAANINAITSIRTPQGNKLFGQIAYTIAKKLWEKNFENGDDFKTHYLPTNPRLGTAIDEWFSKFELKAARVADFEKREGKAEKADRIKQEHAKEKAARISYREKKPNGIKVFTFAEARYAYKYLGIRIPIKAG
;
A
#
# COMPACT_ATOMS: atom_id res chain seq x y z
N MET A 1 6.73 -23.33 -33.61
CA MET A 1 7.89 -22.96 -32.76
C MET A 1 8.64 -24.23 -32.43
N PRO A 2 9.98 -24.26 -32.54
CA PRO A 2 10.77 -25.43 -32.17
C PRO A 2 10.59 -25.79 -30.70
N LEU A 3 10.47 -27.09 -30.39
CA LEU A 3 10.23 -27.62 -29.04
C LEU A 3 11.28 -27.13 -28.03
N ALA A 4 12.56 -27.28 -28.38
CA ALA A 4 13.67 -26.88 -27.53
C ALA A 4 13.66 -25.38 -27.22
N LEU A 5 13.21 -24.56 -28.17
CA LEU A 5 13.11 -23.11 -27.98
C LEU A 5 12.00 -22.76 -26.99
N PHE A 6 10.83 -23.42 -27.08
CA PHE A 6 9.75 -23.22 -26.12
C PHE A 6 10.16 -23.64 -24.71
N GLN A 7 10.79 -24.81 -24.57
CA GLN A 7 11.29 -25.30 -23.28
C GLN A 7 12.39 -24.40 -22.69
N ALA A 8 13.18 -23.72 -23.53
CA ALA A 8 14.22 -22.81 -23.07
C ALA A 8 13.65 -21.46 -22.56
N VAL A 9 12.51 -21.01 -23.07
CA VAL A 9 11.96 -19.67 -22.77
C VAL A 9 10.70 -19.69 -21.88
N SER A 10 10.01 -20.82 -21.78
CA SER A 10 8.79 -20.98 -20.99
C SER A 10 9.07 -21.70 -19.67
N SER A 11 8.53 -21.16 -18.57
CA SER A 11 8.46 -21.87 -17.29
C SER A 11 7.30 -22.87 -17.18
N LYS A 12 6.49 -23.02 -18.24
CA LYS A 12 5.29 -23.87 -18.29
C LYS A 12 5.38 -24.90 -19.42
N PRO A 13 6.29 -25.87 -19.34
CA PRO A 13 6.46 -26.89 -20.38
C PRO A 13 5.20 -27.74 -20.59
N GLU A 14 4.32 -27.85 -19.58
CA GLU A 14 3.06 -28.57 -19.63
C GLU A 14 2.06 -27.99 -20.64
N LEU A 15 2.23 -26.74 -21.08
CA LEU A 15 1.41 -26.13 -22.13
C LEU A 15 1.73 -26.68 -23.53
N LEU A 16 2.71 -27.57 -23.66
CA LEU A 16 3.05 -28.22 -24.90
C LEU A 16 2.46 -29.63 -24.95
N VAL A 17 1.40 -29.79 -25.75
CA VAL A 17 0.66 -31.04 -25.93
C VAL A 17 0.79 -31.49 -27.38
N ALA A 18 1.34 -32.69 -27.62
CA ALA A 18 1.54 -33.25 -28.96
C ALA A 18 2.29 -32.30 -29.93
N GLY A 19 3.27 -31.55 -29.43
CA GLY A 19 4.04 -30.58 -30.24
C GLY A 19 3.32 -29.27 -30.53
N GLN A 20 2.14 -29.04 -29.94
CA GLN A 20 1.36 -27.82 -30.07
C GLN A 20 1.32 -27.06 -28.73
N VAL A 21 1.38 -25.73 -28.80
CA VAL A 21 1.24 -24.88 -27.60
C VAL A 21 -0.25 -24.64 -27.37
N THR A 22 -0.79 -25.17 -26.28
CA THR A 22 -2.15 -24.88 -25.83
C THR A 22 -2.21 -23.50 -25.19
N VAL A 23 -3.15 -22.68 -25.64
CA VAL A 23 -3.34 -21.29 -25.18
C VAL A 23 -4.64 -21.21 -24.37
N PRO A 24 -4.63 -20.61 -23.17
CA PRO A 24 -5.86 -20.41 -22.41
C PRO A 24 -6.86 -19.51 -23.15
N GLU A 25 -8.16 -19.82 -23.03
CA GLU A 25 -9.23 -19.13 -23.76
C GLU A 25 -9.31 -17.61 -23.52
N TYR A 26 -8.86 -17.15 -22.35
CA TYR A 26 -8.88 -15.73 -21.98
C TYR A 26 -7.74 -14.92 -22.61
N VAL A 27 -6.83 -15.54 -23.37
CA VAL A 27 -5.68 -14.90 -23.99
C VAL A 27 -5.91 -14.73 -25.48
N ASP A 28 -5.68 -13.53 -26.00
CA ASP A 28 -5.78 -13.27 -27.44
C ASP A 28 -4.74 -14.07 -28.25
N LEU A 29 -5.25 -14.90 -29.17
CA LEU A 29 -4.43 -15.74 -30.03
C LEU A 29 -3.52 -14.92 -30.95
N GLY A 30 -3.97 -13.74 -31.40
CA GLY A 30 -3.18 -12.84 -32.24
C GLY A 30 -1.90 -12.38 -31.53
N THR A 31 -2.06 -11.98 -30.27
CA THR A 31 -0.97 -11.55 -29.39
C THR A 31 0.00 -12.69 -29.08
N VAL A 32 -0.51 -13.91 -28.86
CA VAL A 32 0.33 -15.10 -28.70
C VAL A 32 1.13 -15.39 -29.96
N LYS A 33 0.51 -15.35 -31.14
CA LYS A 33 1.22 -15.55 -32.42
C LYS A 33 2.31 -14.52 -32.61
N PHE A 34 2.04 -13.25 -32.28
CA PHE A 34 3.05 -12.19 -32.32
C PHE A 34 4.24 -12.49 -31.40
N LEU A 35 3.97 -12.83 -30.13
CA LEU A 35 5.01 -13.18 -29.16
C LEU A 35 5.86 -14.38 -29.63
N ILE A 36 5.21 -15.45 -30.12
CA ILE A 36 5.89 -16.61 -30.68
C ILE A 36 6.73 -16.24 -31.91
N GLY A 37 6.22 -15.33 -32.75
CA GLY A 37 6.95 -14.78 -33.88
C GLY A 37 8.25 -14.10 -33.45
N CYS A 38 8.19 -13.22 -32.44
CA CYS A 38 9.37 -12.58 -31.86
C CYS A 38 10.39 -13.60 -31.32
N ILE A 39 9.91 -14.65 -30.63
CA ILE A 39 10.78 -15.68 -30.05
C ILE A 39 11.48 -16.50 -31.14
N ASN A 40 10.76 -16.89 -32.20
CA ASN A 40 11.35 -17.66 -33.30
C ASN A 40 12.46 -16.90 -34.04
N LEU A 41 12.51 -15.57 -33.93
CA LEU A 41 13.58 -14.76 -34.51
C LEU A 41 14.85 -14.72 -33.64
N LEU A 42 14.74 -15.03 -32.34
CA LEU A 42 15.86 -14.93 -31.39
C LEU A 42 17.12 -15.72 -31.83
N PRO A 43 17.02 -16.97 -32.34
CA PRO A 43 18.21 -17.73 -32.75
C PRO A 43 18.98 -17.07 -33.90
N SER A 44 18.32 -16.25 -34.70
CA SER A 44 18.90 -15.59 -35.87
C SER A 44 19.43 -14.18 -35.56
N LEU A 45 19.20 -13.67 -34.35
CA LEU A 45 19.61 -12.32 -33.98
C LEU A 45 20.97 -12.33 -33.26
N PRO A 46 21.90 -11.45 -33.63
CA PRO A 46 23.22 -11.36 -32.97
C PRO A 46 23.13 -10.85 -31.54
N ARG A 47 22.02 -10.20 -31.16
CA ARG A 47 21.71 -9.71 -29.82
C ARG A 47 20.20 -9.80 -29.57
N VAL A 48 19.83 -10.18 -28.35
CA VAL A 48 18.44 -10.14 -27.88
C VAL A 48 18.16 -8.76 -27.32
N ASN A 49 17.33 -7.98 -28.01
CA ASN A 49 16.82 -6.72 -27.46
C ASN A 49 15.52 -6.99 -26.71
N GLU A 50 15.38 -6.40 -25.53
CA GLU A 50 14.11 -6.40 -24.79
C GLU A 50 13.02 -5.73 -25.63
N LEU A 51 11.80 -6.26 -25.54
CA LEU A 51 10.64 -5.61 -26.14
C LEU A 51 10.38 -4.28 -25.44
N ALA A 52 10.37 -3.20 -26.21
CA ALA A 52 10.02 -1.89 -25.72
C ALA A 52 8.50 -1.78 -25.55
N ALA A 53 8.07 -1.04 -24.53
CA ALA A 53 6.67 -0.63 -24.42
C ALA A 53 6.31 0.26 -25.63
N THR A 54 5.11 0.06 -26.17
CA THR A 54 4.55 0.89 -27.22
C THR A 54 3.73 2.03 -26.63
N ASN A 55 3.09 2.82 -27.50
CA ASN A 55 2.10 3.82 -27.08
C ASN A 55 0.68 3.23 -26.97
N ASP A 56 0.51 1.92 -27.24
CA ASP A 56 -0.77 1.23 -27.17
C ASP A 56 -0.84 0.39 -25.90
N THR A 57 -1.43 0.99 -24.85
CA THR A 57 -1.62 0.37 -23.54
C THR A 57 -2.35 -0.96 -23.63
N PHE A 58 -3.36 -1.08 -24.52
CA PHE A 58 -4.13 -2.32 -24.63
C PHE A 58 -3.25 -3.45 -25.16
N ARG A 59 -2.54 -3.21 -26.26
CA ARG A 59 -1.65 -4.20 -26.87
C ARG A 59 -0.53 -4.61 -25.93
N ASP A 60 0.10 -3.66 -25.26
CA ASP A 60 1.20 -3.95 -24.35
C ASP A 60 0.75 -4.81 -23.16
N VAL A 61 -0.40 -4.52 -22.56
CA VAL A 61 -0.92 -5.30 -21.43
C VAL A 61 -1.41 -6.68 -21.89
N CYS A 62 -2.03 -6.78 -23.07
CA CYS A 62 -2.37 -8.06 -23.68
C CYS A 62 -1.10 -8.91 -23.94
N LEU A 63 -0.01 -8.28 -24.40
CA LEU A 63 1.27 -8.94 -24.62
C LEU A 63 1.87 -9.46 -23.32
N CYS A 64 1.88 -8.66 -22.26
CA CYS A 64 2.30 -9.11 -20.93
C CYS A 64 1.43 -10.28 -20.43
N SER A 65 0.12 -10.24 -20.70
CA SER A 65 -0.82 -11.29 -20.31
C SER A 65 -0.57 -12.59 -21.06
N ALA A 66 -0.31 -12.52 -22.37
CA ALA A 66 0.04 -13.66 -23.20
C ALA A 66 1.37 -14.28 -22.77
N ALA A 67 2.38 -13.44 -22.52
CA ALA A 67 3.67 -13.90 -22.03
C ALA A 67 3.56 -14.61 -20.67
N ASP A 68 2.83 -14.03 -19.72
CA ASP A 68 2.59 -14.64 -18.40
C ASP A 68 1.81 -15.97 -18.51
N ALA A 69 0.80 -16.01 -19.37
CA ALA A 69 0.03 -17.23 -19.64
C ALA A 69 0.93 -18.36 -20.15
N LEU A 70 1.88 -18.04 -21.04
CA LEU A 70 2.86 -19.00 -21.59
C LEU A 70 4.08 -19.23 -20.71
N GLY A 71 4.16 -18.67 -19.50
CA GLY A 71 5.34 -18.84 -18.63
C GLY A 71 6.57 -18.06 -19.09
N MET A 72 6.38 -17.03 -19.91
CA MET A 72 7.41 -16.18 -20.52
C MET A 72 7.36 -14.75 -19.96
N GLY A 73 6.79 -14.55 -18.77
CA GLY A 73 6.54 -13.22 -18.20
C GLY A 73 7.78 -12.33 -18.12
N THR A 74 8.95 -12.92 -17.87
CA THR A 74 10.25 -12.23 -17.83
C THR A 74 10.56 -11.46 -19.12
N PHE A 75 10.11 -11.95 -20.28
CA PHE A 75 10.33 -11.32 -21.59
C PHE A 75 9.57 -10.00 -21.75
N THR A 76 8.50 -9.81 -20.97
CA THR A 76 7.63 -8.62 -21.01
C THR A 76 7.64 -7.83 -19.70
N GLN A 77 8.46 -8.24 -18.73
CA GLN A 77 8.47 -7.66 -17.38
C GLN A 77 8.72 -6.16 -17.40
N ARG A 78 9.68 -5.70 -18.22
CA ARG A 78 9.99 -4.27 -18.35
C ARG A 78 8.81 -3.44 -18.86
N ILE A 79 8.03 -3.99 -19.79
CA ILE A 79 6.81 -3.35 -20.29
C ILE A 79 5.81 -3.22 -19.14
N PHE A 80 5.54 -4.33 -18.44
CA PHE A 80 4.64 -4.34 -17.30
C PHE A 80 5.07 -3.35 -16.22
N ASP A 81 6.33 -3.35 -15.81
CA ASP A 81 6.88 -2.44 -14.80
C ASP A 81 6.74 -0.97 -15.20
N THR A 82 6.88 -0.67 -16.49
CA THR A 82 6.69 0.68 -17.02
C THR A 82 5.25 1.15 -16.80
N TYR A 83 4.27 0.32 -17.14
CA TYR A 83 2.87 0.65 -16.88
C TYR A 83 2.55 0.67 -15.39
N PHE A 84 3.05 -0.29 -14.62
CA PHE A 84 2.84 -0.37 -13.18
C PHE A 84 3.35 0.89 -12.46
N LYS A 85 4.56 1.37 -12.82
CA LYS A 85 5.11 2.63 -12.32
C LYS A 85 4.24 3.82 -12.70
N ARG A 86 3.77 3.89 -13.96
CA ARG A 86 2.91 4.98 -14.44
C ARG A 86 1.59 5.05 -13.67
N VAL A 87 0.90 3.92 -13.50
CA VAL A 87 -0.40 3.89 -12.79
C VAL A 87 -0.27 4.12 -11.28
N ASN A 88 0.92 3.90 -10.72
CA ASN A 88 1.19 4.16 -9.31
C ASN A 88 1.50 5.64 -9.01
N SER A 89 2.08 6.37 -9.97
CA SER A 89 2.48 7.76 -9.76
C SER A 89 1.41 8.77 -10.18
N VAL A 90 0.71 8.51 -11.29
CA VAL A 90 -0.22 9.46 -11.90
C VAL A 90 -1.51 8.74 -12.28
N VAL A 91 -2.63 9.46 -12.16
CA VAL A 91 -3.92 8.97 -12.66
C VAL A 91 -3.84 8.89 -14.18
N PRO A 92 -3.99 7.70 -14.80
CA PRO A 92 -3.94 7.59 -16.24
C PRO A 92 -5.09 8.33 -16.90
N ASN A 93 -4.93 8.73 -18.16
CA ASN A 93 -6.03 9.29 -18.93
C ASN A 93 -7.16 8.27 -19.16
N ALA A 94 -8.35 8.76 -19.54
CA ALA A 94 -9.53 7.93 -19.74
C ALA A 94 -9.31 6.78 -20.75
N ALA A 95 -8.54 7.02 -21.82
CA ALA A 95 -8.22 6.00 -22.81
C ALA A 95 -7.44 4.82 -22.19
N ASN A 96 -6.43 5.10 -21.36
CA ASN A 96 -5.64 4.08 -20.68
C ASN A 96 -6.44 3.36 -19.59
N ILE A 97 -7.30 4.09 -18.87
CA ILE A 97 -8.21 3.48 -17.89
C ILE A 97 -9.16 2.51 -18.61
N ASN A 98 -9.79 2.93 -19.71
CA ASN A 98 -10.68 2.09 -20.50
C ASN A 98 -9.95 0.85 -21.05
N ALA A 99 -8.75 1.05 -21.62
CA ALA A 99 -7.93 -0.04 -22.12
C ALA A 99 -7.66 -1.09 -21.03
N ILE A 100 -7.16 -0.67 -19.87
CA ILE A 100 -6.82 -1.60 -18.78
C ILE A 100 -8.08 -2.23 -18.17
N THR A 101 -9.17 -1.47 -18.04
CA THR A 101 -10.42 -1.98 -17.47
C THR A 101 -11.09 -3.03 -18.36
N SER A 102 -10.89 -2.96 -19.68
CA SER A 102 -11.39 -3.95 -20.62
C SER A 102 -10.67 -5.30 -20.53
N ILE A 103 -9.44 -5.32 -20.01
CA ILE A 103 -8.61 -6.52 -19.90
C ILE A 103 -8.94 -7.24 -18.58
N ARG A 104 -9.27 -8.54 -18.68
CA ARG A 104 -9.66 -9.39 -17.53
C ARG A 104 -8.63 -10.47 -17.17
N THR A 105 -7.43 -10.37 -17.72
CA THR A 105 -6.32 -11.29 -17.41
C THR A 105 -5.71 -11.00 -16.04
N PRO A 106 -4.93 -11.92 -15.45
CA PRO A 106 -4.25 -11.68 -14.17
C PRO A 106 -3.39 -10.40 -14.16
N GLN A 107 -2.63 -10.15 -15.24
CA GLN A 107 -1.79 -8.95 -15.35
C GLN A 107 -2.63 -7.67 -15.52
N GLY A 108 -3.69 -7.72 -16.33
CA GLY A 108 -4.65 -6.62 -16.45
C GLY A 108 -5.32 -6.30 -15.12
N ASN A 109 -5.72 -7.32 -14.35
CA ASN A 109 -6.35 -7.16 -13.04
C ASN A 109 -5.40 -6.54 -12.00
N LYS A 110 -4.10 -6.87 -12.04
CA LYS A 110 -3.09 -6.22 -11.17
C LYS A 110 -2.99 -4.72 -11.47
N LEU A 111 -2.89 -4.35 -12.75
CA LEU A 111 -2.85 -2.93 -13.16
C LEU A 111 -4.16 -2.22 -12.84
N PHE A 112 -5.30 -2.86 -13.10
CA PHE A 112 -6.62 -2.35 -12.76
C PHE A 112 -6.76 -2.07 -11.26
N GLY A 113 -6.37 -3.02 -10.40
CA GLY A 113 -6.39 -2.84 -8.95
C GLY A 113 -5.53 -1.67 -8.49
N GLN A 114 -4.35 -1.49 -9.10
CA GLN A 114 -3.47 -0.37 -8.82
C GLN A 114 -4.06 0.97 -9.28
N ILE A 115 -4.68 1.02 -10.46
CA ILE A 115 -5.39 2.22 -10.95
C ILE A 115 -6.52 2.59 -10.00
N ALA A 116 -7.36 1.63 -9.64
CA ALA A 116 -8.47 1.85 -8.71
C ALA A 116 -7.96 2.40 -7.37
N TYR A 117 -6.88 1.83 -6.83
CA TYR A 117 -6.23 2.34 -5.62
C TYR A 117 -5.74 3.78 -5.78
N THR A 118 -4.97 4.08 -6.83
CA THR A 118 -4.41 5.42 -7.06
C THR A 118 -5.51 6.47 -7.21
N ILE A 119 -6.56 6.17 -7.98
CA ILE A 119 -7.72 7.05 -8.17
C ILE A 119 -8.45 7.25 -6.85
N ALA A 120 -8.80 6.16 -6.16
CA ALA A 120 -9.49 6.24 -4.87
C ALA A 120 -8.67 7.05 -3.86
N LYS A 121 -7.37 6.80 -3.76
CA LYS A 121 -6.50 7.56 -2.85
C LYS A 121 -6.55 9.06 -3.14
N LYS A 122 -6.39 9.47 -4.41
CA LYS A 122 -6.45 10.89 -4.78
C LYS A 122 -7.83 11.52 -4.55
N LEU A 123 -8.91 10.80 -4.83
CA LEU A 123 -10.27 11.27 -4.54
C LEU A 123 -10.52 11.43 -3.04
N TRP A 124 -10.04 10.48 -2.23
CA TRP A 124 -10.14 10.50 -0.77
C TRP A 124 -9.36 11.67 -0.16
N GLU A 125 -8.14 11.90 -0.64
CA GLU A 125 -7.26 13.00 -0.21
C GLU A 125 -7.65 14.36 -0.80
N LYS A 126 -8.71 14.44 -1.62
CA LYS A 126 -9.15 15.64 -2.35
C LYS A 126 -8.07 16.25 -3.27
N ASN A 127 -7.16 15.40 -3.75
CA ASN A 127 -6.03 15.75 -4.64
C ASN A 127 -6.26 15.28 -6.08
N PHE A 128 -7.51 15.04 -6.46
CA PHE A 128 -7.89 14.61 -7.81
C PHE A 128 -8.43 15.82 -8.59
N GLU A 129 -7.75 16.19 -9.66
CA GLU A 129 -8.18 17.27 -10.56
C GLU A 129 -9.53 16.94 -11.18
N ASN A 130 -10.52 17.83 -11.00
CA ASN A 130 -11.90 17.65 -11.46
C ASN A 130 -12.56 16.35 -10.93
N GLY A 131 -12.30 16.01 -9.67
CA GLY A 131 -12.81 14.79 -9.04
C GLY A 131 -14.33 14.64 -9.06
N ASP A 132 -15.08 15.74 -8.94
CA ASP A 132 -16.55 15.72 -8.98
C ASP A 132 -17.09 15.45 -10.39
N ASP A 133 -16.49 16.05 -11.42
CA ASP A 133 -16.82 15.77 -12.83
C ASP A 133 -16.49 14.31 -13.16
N PHE A 134 -15.34 13.81 -12.70
CA PHE A 134 -14.95 12.41 -12.89
C PHE A 134 -15.97 11.45 -12.25
N LYS A 135 -16.41 11.72 -11.02
CA LYS A 135 -17.43 10.92 -10.34
C LYS A 135 -18.79 10.98 -11.04
N THR A 136 -19.19 12.16 -11.51
CA THR A 136 -20.53 12.40 -12.04
C THR A 136 -20.66 11.93 -13.50
N HIS A 137 -19.61 12.08 -14.30
CA HIS A 137 -19.69 11.84 -15.75
C HIS A 137 -18.95 10.59 -16.20
N TYR A 138 -17.79 10.27 -15.60
CA TYR A 138 -16.98 9.14 -16.07
C TYR A 138 -17.31 7.83 -15.34
N LEU A 139 -17.35 7.81 -14.01
CA LEU A 139 -17.61 6.57 -13.25
C LEU A 139 -18.91 5.83 -13.66
N PRO A 140 -20.04 6.49 -13.98
CA PRO A 140 -21.23 5.78 -14.46
C PRO A 140 -21.00 4.99 -15.76
N THR A 141 -20.05 5.41 -16.60
CA THR A 141 -19.68 4.71 -17.84
C THR A 141 -18.78 3.50 -17.58
N ASN A 142 -18.19 3.39 -16.38
CA ASN A 142 -17.31 2.29 -15.99
C ASN A 142 -17.67 1.76 -14.58
N PRO A 143 -18.78 1.00 -14.46
CA PRO A 143 -19.26 0.51 -13.17
C PRO A 143 -18.24 -0.36 -12.42
N ARG A 144 -17.44 -1.14 -13.17
CA ARG A 144 -16.38 -1.98 -12.61
C ARG A 144 -15.35 -1.14 -11.83
N LEU A 145 -14.94 -0.01 -12.39
CA LEU A 145 -14.02 0.91 -11.72
C LEU A 145 -14.69 1.59 -10.52
N GLY A 146 -15.96 2.00 -10.66
CA GLY A 146 -16.74 2.59 -9.55
C GLY A 146 -16.76 1.67 -8.33
N THR A 147 -17.16 0.40 -8.51
CA THR A 147 -17.17 -0.58 -7.42
C THR A 147 -15.80 -0.76 -6.77
N ALA A 148 -14.73 -0.85 -7.58
CA ALA A 148 -13.38 -1.00 -7.05
C ALA A 148 -12.91 0.23 -6.24
N ILE A 149 -13.32 1.43 -6.62
CA ILE A 149 -13.04 2.67 -5.87
C ILE A 149 -13.79 2.67 -4.53
N ASP A 150 -15.07 2.28 -4.52
CA ASP A 150 -15.88 2.22 -3.31
C ASP A 150 -15.33 1.20 -2.29
N GLU A 151 -14.83 0.06 -2.78
CA GLU A 151 -14.10 -0.91 -1.95
C GLU A 151 -12.86 -0.29 -1.29
N TRP A 152 -12.13 0.57 -2.00
CA TRP A 152 -10.97 1.26 -1.45
C TRP A 152 -11.36 2.35 -0.45
N PHE A 153 -12.43 3.10 -0.69
CA PHE A 153 -12.97 4.04 0.29
C PHE A 153 -13.33 3.35 1.60
N SER A 154 -14.03 2.22 1.52
CA SER A 154 -14.35 1.40 2.69
C SER A 154 -13.09 0.99 3.46
N LYS A 155 -12.01 0.60 2.75
CA LYS A 155 -10.71 0.27 3.37
C LYS A 155 -10.04 1.48 4.01
N PHE A 156 -10.13 2.66 3.40
CA PHE A 156 -9.57 3.90 3.95
C PHE A 156 -10.29 4.34 5.21
N GLU A 157 -11.63 4.28 5.23
CA GLU A 157 -12.45 4.56 6.42
C GLU A 157 -12.10 3.64 7.58
N LEU A 158 -12.03 2.32 7.34
CA LEU A 158 -11.62 1.35 8.34
C LEU A 158 -10.21 1.61 8.87
N LYS A 159 -9.28 1.99 7.99
CA LYS A 159 -7.91 2.33 8.40
C LYS A 159 -7.89 3.60 9.24
N ALA A 160 -8.61 4.64 8.84
CA ALA A 160 -8.70 5.90 9.59
C ALA A 160 -9.29 5.69 10.99
N ALA A 161 -10.36 4.89 11.10
CA ALA A 161 -10.95 4.54 12.40
C ALA A 161 -9.97 3.79 13.30
N ARG A 162 -9.21 2.82 12.76
CA ARG A 162 -8.18 2.09 13.53
C ARG A 162 -7.05 3.00 14.02
N VAL A 163 -6.60 3.93 13.19
CA VAL A 163 -5.57 4.91 13.57
C VAL A 163 -6.09 5.81 14.69
N ALA A 164 -7.30 6.34 14.56
CA ALA A 164 -7.91 7.18 15.60
C ALA A 164 -8.09 6.44 16.94
N ASP A 165 -8.49 5.16 16.90
CA ASP A 165 -8.60 4.32 18.09
C ASP A 165 -7.24 4.04 18.74
N PHE A 166 -6.19 3.84 17.94
CA PHE A 166 -4.83 3.65 18.43
C PHE A 166 -4.31 4.92 19.12
N GLU A 167 -4.42 6.08 18.47
CA GLU A 167 -4.03 7.38 19.03
C GLU A 167 -4.77 7.68 20.35
N LYS A 168 -6.07 7.35 20.42
CA LYS A 168 -6.87 7.50 21.64
C LYS A 168 -6.40 6.59 22.77
N ARG A 169 -5.90 5.38 22.46
CA ARG A 169 -5.34 4.45 23.46
C ARG A 169 -3.97 4.93 23.94
N GLU A 170 -3.10 5.39 23.04
CA GLU A 170 -1.81 5.98 23.41
C GLU A 170 -1.99 7.20 24.30
N GLY A 171 -2.86 8.14 23.92
CA GLY A 171 -3.12 9.33 24.75
C GLY A 171 -3.71 9.00 26.13
N LYS A 172 -4.42 7.87 26.28
CA LYS A 172 -4.87 7.37 27.59
C LYS A 172 -3.73 6.73 28.39
N ALA A 173 -2.87 5.95 27.74
CA ALA A 173 -1.71 5.33 28.36
C ALA A 173 -0.74 6.40 28.89
N GLU A 174 -0.42 7.42 28.09
CA GLU A 174 0.41 8.54 28.50
C GLU A 174 -0.16 9.28 29.72
N LYS A 175 -1.48 9.53 29.74
CA LYS A 175 -2.14 10.15 30.89
C LYS A 175 -2.06 9.26 32.13
N ALA A 176 -2.29 7.95 31.98
CA ALA A 176 -2.19 7.01 33.08
C ALA A 176 -0.77 6.95 33.65
N ASP A 177 0.26 7.00 32.79
CA ASP A 177 1.64 6.99 33.22
C ASP A 177 2.06 8.30 33.90
N ARG A 178 1.58 9.45 33.42
CA ARG A 178 1.74 10.73 34.14
C ARG A 178 1.13 10.67 35.53
N ILE A 179 -0.11 10.17 35.65
CA ILE A 179 -0.80 10.00 36.94
C ILE A 179 -0.02 9.05 37.86
N LYS A 180 0.48 7.92 37.36
CA LYS A 180 1.32 6.99 38.13
C LYS A 180 2.61 7.64 38.61
N GLN A 181 3.29 8.41 37.76
CA GLN A 181 4.51 9.13 38.12
C GLN A 181 4.23 10.20 39.19
N GLU A 182 3.13 10.94 39.08
CA GLU A 182 2.71 11.90 40.10
C GLU A 182 2.40 11.21 41.44
N HIS A 183 1.65 10.11 41.44
CA HIS A 183 1.39 9.32 42.64
C HIS A 183 2.67 8.74 43.25
N ALA A 184 3.62 8.28 42.44
CA ALA A 184 4.90 7.77 42.93
C ALA A 184 5.72 8.89 43.60
N LYS A 185 5.81 10.07 42.98
CA LYS A 185 6.47 11.25 43.56
C LYS A 185 5.80 11.67 44.87
N GLU A 186 4.47 11.66 44.92
CA GLU A 186 3.72 12.02 46.11
C GLU A 186 3.90 11.00 47.24
N LYS A 187 3.91 9.69 46.92
CA LYS A 187 4.19 8.62 47.87
C LYS A 187 5.61 8.72 48.44
N ALA A 188 6.61 8.99 47.59
CA ALA A 188 7.99 9.20 48.02
C ALA A 188 8.11 10.42 48.95
N ALA A 189 7.47 11.54 48.60
CA ALA A 189 7.43 12.74 49.44
C ALA A 189 6.77 12.47 50.81
N ARG A 190 5.68 11.68 50.83
CA ARG A 190 5.00 11.26 52.07
C ARG A 190 5.92 10.41 52.97
N ILE A 191 6.61 9.42 52.40
CA ILE A 191 7.51 8.53 53.16
C ILE A 191 8.66 9.35 53.75
N SER A 192 9.35 10.13 52.92
CA SER A 192 10.46 10.99 53.35
C SER A 192 10.02 12.00 54.43
N TYR A 193 8.84 12.61 54.29
CA TYR A 193 8.29 13.51 55.31
C TYR A 193 8.06 12.80 56.66
N ARG A 194 7.51 11.57 56.63
CA ARG A 194 7.24 10.75 57.82
C ARG A 194 8.51 10.27 58.51
N GLU A 195 9.60 10.08 57.79
CA GLU A 195 10.89 9.70 58.37
C GLU A 195 11.62 10.92 58.97
N LYS A 196 11.57 12.07 58.30
CA LYS A 196 12.25 13.29 58.76
C LYS A 196 11.62 13.92 60.00
N LYS A 197 10.28 13.92 60.09
CA LYS A 197 9.55 14.61 61.16
C LYS A 197 9.86 14.05 62.57
N PRO A 198 9.81 12.73 62.83
CA PRO A 198 10.16 12.16 64.13
C PRO A 198 11.63 12.37 64.50
N ASN A 199 12.52 12.41 63.49
CA ASN A 199 13.96 12.61 63.67
C ASN A 199 14.34 14.09 63.88
N GLY A 200 13.37 15.00 64.04
CA GLY A 200 13.62 16.42 64.33
C GLY A 200 14.20 17.24 63.18
N ILE A 201 14.23 16.68 61.96
CA ILE A 201 14.78 17.37 60.78
C ILE A 201 13.83 18.50 60.37
N LYS A 202 14.35 19.74 60.30
CA LYS A 202 13.57 20.96 59.96
C LYS A 202 13.67 21.38 58.50
N VAL A 203 14.45 20.67 57.69
CA VAL A 203 14.75 21.02 56.30
C VAL A 203 14.01 20.06 55.37
N PHE A 204 13.01 20.59 54.65
CA PHE A 204 12.15 19.81 53.77
C PHE A 204 12.26 20.24 52.31
N THR A 205 12.08 19.29 51.40
CA THR A 205 12.03 19.56 49.96
C THR A 205 10.69 20.21 49.59
N PHE A 206 10.63 20.86 48.42
CA PHE A 206 9.39 21.44 47.93
C PHE A 206 8.25 20.41 47.81
N ALA A 207 8.56 19.19 47.39
CA ALA A 207 7.59 18.10 47.29
C ALA A 207 7.03 17.66 48.65
N GLU A 208 7.89 17.58 49.68
CA GLU A 208 7.50 17.25 51.06
C GLU A 208 6.64 18.36 51.68
N ALA A 209 7.01 19.62 51.48
CA ALA A 209 6.23 20.76 51.96
C ALA A 209 4.87 20.86 51.26
N ARG A 210 4.82 20.61 49.95
CA ARG A 210 3.56 20.53 49.18
C ARG A 210 2.67 19.41 49.69
N TYR A 211 3.23 18.22 49.99
CA TYR A 211 2.48 17.12 50.61
C TYR A 211 1.92 17.51 51.99
N ALA A 212 2.73 18.07 52.87
CA ALA A 212 2.31 18.44 54.22
C ALA A 212 1.22 19.53 54.22
N TYR A 213 1.32 20.50 53.32
CA TYR A 213 0.28 21.50 53.14
C TYR A 213 -1.01 20.89 52.59
N LYS A 214 -0.92 20.11 51.50
CA LYS A 214 -2.07 19.53 50.79
C LYS A 214 -2.86 18.53 51.64
N TYR A 215 -2.19 17.70 52.44
CA TYR A 215 -2.84 16.59 53.16
C TYR A 215 -2.91 16.73 54.67
N LEU A 216 -2.04 17.55 55.27
CA LEU A 216 -2.01 17.75 56.72
C LEU A 216 -2.38 19.19 57.12
N GLY A 217 -2.50 20.12 56.16
CA GLY A 217 -2.78 21.53 56.43
C GLY A 217 -1.62 22.29 57.07
N ILE A 218 -0.41 21.72 57.08
CA ILE A 218 0.75 22.27 57.79
C ILE A 218 1.67 22.99 56.80
N ARG A 219 2.01 24.25 57.08
CA ARG A 219 3.07 24.98 56.37
C ARG A 219 4.42 24.69 56.99
N ILE A 220 5.40 24.36 56.16
CA ILE A 220 6.72 23.91 56.61
C ILE A 220 7.78 24.66 55.81
N PRO A 221 8.85 25.15 56.45
CA PRO A 221 9.93 25.83 55.75
C PRO A 221 10.60 24.90 54.74
N ILE A 222 10.76 25.40 53.52
CA ILE A 222 11.40 24.70 52.42
C ILE A 222 12.88 25.07 52.44
N LYS A 223 13.77 24.11 52.16
CA LYS A 223 15.19 24.44 51.93
C LYS A 223 15.28 25.44 50.78
N ALA A 224 15.79 26.65 51.04
CA ALA A 224 16.19 27.55 49.96
C ALA A 224 17.27 26.82 49.15
N GLY A 225 17.02 26.67 47.85
CA GLY A 225 17.96 26.06 46.91
C GLY A 225 19.20 26.91 46.76
#